data_AF-A0A6V7JEY5-F1
#
_entry.id   AF-A0A6V7JEY5-F1
#
_cell.length_a   1.000
_cell.length_b   1.000
_cell.length_c   1.000
_cell.angle_alpha   90.00
_cell.angle_beta   90.00
_cell.angle_gamma   90.00
#
_symmetry.space_group_name_H-M   'P 1'
#
loop_
_entity.id
_entity.type
_entity.pdbx_description
1 polymer ?
#
loop_
_entity_poly.entity_id
_entity_poly.type
_entity_poly.pdbx_seq_one_letter_code
_entity_poly.pdbx_strand_id
1 'polypeptide(L)' 'DIKDYLDDAKDGAVYLNLGEDLIFESLPLPIIQSFYSVFEKLAPMKILMRVSNHQALPKGLPTNVITVPWVQQFRVL' A
#
# COMPACT_ATOMS: atom_id res chain seq x y z
N ASP A 1 14.44 -6.21 -0.33
CA ASP A 1 13.66 -4.96 -0.45
C ASP A 1 12.15 -5.14 -0.63
N ILE A 2 11.55 -5.29 -1.82
CA ILE A 2 10.10 -5.61 -1.91
C ILE A 2 9.87 -7.12 -1.88
N LYS A 3 10.72 -7.86 -2.60
CA LYS A 3 10.69 -9.32 -2.63
C LYS A 3 10.79 -9.90 -1.22
N ASP A 4 11.82 -9.55 -0.45
CA ASP A 4 11.98 -10.06 0.93
C ASP A 4 10.81 -9.66 1.84
N TYR A 5 10.26 -8.46 1.66
CA TYR A 5 9.08 -8.02 2.41
C TYR A 5 7.88 -8.93 2.13
N LEU A 6 7.60 -9.23 0.87
CA LEU A 6 6.52 -10.13 0.44
C LEU A 6 6.81 -11.61 0.75
N ASP A 7 8.05 -12.07 0.60
CA ASP A 7 8.46 -13.44 0.92
C ASP A 7 8.31 -13.72 2.42
N ASP A 8 8.49 -12.70 3.28
CA ASP A 8 8.27 -12.78 4.73
C ASP A 8 6.80 -12.48 5.12
N ALA A 9 5.87 -12.36 4.17
CA ALA A 9 4.44 -12.13 4.45
C ALA A 9 3.71 -13.43 4.81
N LYS A 10 4.07 -14.03 5.96
CA LYS A 10 3.58 -15.36 6.39
C LYS A 10 2.07 -15.42 6.58
N ASP A 11 1.46 -14.31 6.97
CA ASP A 11 0.02 -14.17 7.18
C ASP A 11 -0.73 -13.74 5.91
N GLY A 12 -0.01 -13.63 4.78
CA GLY A 12 -0.51 -13.17 3.49
C GLY A 12 -0.16 -11.72 3.20
N ALA A 13 -0.35 -11.35 1.94
CA ALA A 13 -0.06 -10.02 1.43
C ALA A 13 -1.22 -9.45 0.61
N VAL A 14 -1.40 -8.13 0.67
CA VAL A 14 -2.30 -7.38 -0.19
C VAL A 14 -1.46 -6.49 -1.09
N TYR A 15 -1.67 -6.60 -2.40
CA TYR A 15 -1.13 -5.66 -3.38
C TYR A 15 -2.24 -4.70 -3.82
N LEU A 16 -2.04 -3.40 -3.58
CA LEU A 16 -2.98 -2.36 -4.00
C LEU A 16 -2.37 -1.49 -5.09
N ASN A 17 -3.00 -1.50 -6.26
CA ASN A 17 -2.69 -0.62 -7.38
C ASN A 17 -4.01 -0.14 -8.00
N LEU A 18 -4.22 1.18 -8.05
CA LEU A 18 -5.43 1.80 -8.60
C LEU A 18 -5.31 2.16 -10.10
N GLY A 19 -4.24 1.73 -10.76
CA GLY A 19 -3.96 2.07 -12.16
C GLY A 19 -3.24 3.40 -12.29
N GLU A 20 -3.20 3.94 -13.52
CA GLU A 20 -2.58 5.25 -13.82
C GLU A 20 -3.56 6.41 -13.59
N ASP A 21 -4.84 6.21 -13.89
CA ASP A 21 -5.83 7.29 -13.93
C ASP A 21 -6.34 7.70 -12.54
N LEU A 22 -6.15 6.85 -11.52
CA LEU A 22 -6.60 7.10 -10.16
C LEU A 22 -5.41 7.20 -9.20
N ILE A 23 -5.09 8.44 -8.83
CA ILE A 23 -3.99 8.78 -7.92
C ILE A 23 -4.48 8.68 -6.47
N PHE A 24 -4.03 7.66 -5.72
CA PHE A 24 -4.50 7.39 -4.36
C PHE A 24 -4.30 8.58 -3.41
N GLU A 25 -3.13 9.22 -3.46
CA GLU A 25 -2.76 10.36 -2.63
C GLU A 25 -3.58 11.63 -2.93
N SER A 26 -4.35 11.66 -4.02
CA SER A 26 -5.29 12.75 -4.35
C SER A 26 -6.71 12.51 -3.85
N LEU A 27 -7.00 11.32 -3.29
CA LEU A 27 -8.33 11.01 -2.76
C LEU A 27 -8.64 11.91 -1.55
N PRO A 28 -9.93 12.21 -1.30
CA PRO A 28 -10.35 12.92 -0.09
C PRO A 28 -9.79 12.27 1.17
N LEU A 29 -9.31 13.10 2.11
CA LEU A 29 -8.69 12.65 3.35
C LEU A 29 -9.53 11.59 4.12
N PRO A 30 -10.86 11.70 4.25
CA PRO A 30 -11.66 10.68 4.94
C PRO A 30 -11.61 9.30 4.27
N ILE A 31 -11.44 9.26 2.95
CA ILE A 31 -11.31 8.03 2.19
C ILE A 31 -9.94 7.40 2.47
N ILE A 32 -8.84 8.18 2.39
CA ILE A 32 -7.50 7.68 2.69
C ILE A 32 -7.42 7.15 4.14
N GLN A 33 -7.98 7.88 5.10
CA GLN A 33 -8.04 7.46 6.50
C GLN A 33 -8.82 6.15 6.69
N SER A 34 -9.89 5.93 5.91
CA SER A 34 -10.64 4.68 5.93
C SER A 34 -9.79 3.50 5.44
N PHE A 35 -9.02 3.70 4.36
CA PHE A 35 -8.05 2.70 3.91
C PHE A 35 -7.00 2.40 4.98
N TYR A 36 -6.42 3.42 5.59
CA TYR A 36 -5.43 3.23 6.67
C TYR A 36 -6.00 2.44 7.85
N SER A 37 -7.24 2.72 8.26
CA SER A 37 -7.89 1.96 9.34
C SER A 37 -8.09 0.49 8.97
N VAL A 38 -8.43 0.19 7.72
CA VAL A 38 -8.55 -1.20 7.25
C VAL A 38 -7.18 -1.87 7.21
N PHE A 39 -6.17 -1.19 6.68
CA PHE A 39 -4.80 -1.72 6.59
C PHE A 39 -4.24 -2.08 7.97
N GLU A 40 -4.44 -1.22 8.97
CA GLU A 40 -4.03 -1.49 10.34
C GLU A 40 -4.73 -2.73 10.93
N LYS A 41 -6.03 -2.89 10.68
CA LYS A 41 -6.81 -4.07 11.11
C LYS A 41 -6.40 -5.37 10.43
N LEU A 42 -5.78 -5.30 9.25
CA LEU A 42 -5.28 -6.46 8.53
C LEU A 42 -3.93 -6.94 9.06
N ALA A 43 -3.25 -6.17 9.94
CA ALA A 43 -2.02 -6.65 10.57
C ALA A 43 -2.29 -7.99 11.29
N PRO A 44 -1.39 -8.99 11.14
CA PRO A 44 -0.02 -8.89 10.62
C PRO A 44 0.15 -9.03 9.09
N MET A 45 -0.92 -9.10 8.29
CA MET A 45 -0.79 -9.13 6.82
C MET A 45 -0.02 -7.92 6.31
N LYS A 46 0.83 -8.14 5.31
CA LYS A 46 1.66 -7.11 4.69
C LYS A 46 0.97 -6.46 3.50
N ILE A 47 1.17 -5.17 3.32
CA ILE A 47 0.48 -4.41 2.28
C ILE A 47 1.52 -3.69 1.43
N LEU A 48 1.54 -4.01 0.14
CA LEU A 48 2.32 -3.30 -0.86
C LEU A 48 1.37 -2.39 -1.64
N MET A 49 1.53 -1.07 -1.50
CA MET A 49 0.68 -0.09 -2.16
C MET A 49 1.48 0.70 -3.19
N ARG A 50 0.96 0.80 -4.41
CA ARG A 50 1.51 1.72 -5.41
C ARG A 50 1.03 3.14 -5.11
N VAL A 51 1.97 4.07 -4.97
CA VAL A 51 1.71 5.50 -4.73
C VAL A 51 2.73 6.31 -5.50
N SER A 52 2.29 7.23 -6.37
CA SER A 52 3.19 7.98 -7.24
C SER A 52 4.08 8.95 -6.47
N ASN A 53 3.55 9.56 -5.40
CA ASN A 53 4.27 10.48 -4.53
C ASN A 53 4.02 10.17 -3.04
N HIS A 54 4.99 9.52 -2.39
CA HIS A 54 4.91 9.21 -0.95
C HIS A 54 4.73 10.47 -0.07
N GLN A 55 5.34 11.60 -0.44
CA GLN A 55 5.27 12.82 0.37
C GLN A 55 3.88 13.48 0.36
N ALA A 56 3.04 13.15 -0.63
CA ALA A 56 1.67 13.64 -0.71
C ALA A 56 0.69 12.84 0.15
N LEU A 57 1.12 11.71 0.72
CA LEU A 57 0.28 10.93 1.62
C LEU A 57 0.06 11.68 2.95
N PRO A 58 -1.16 11.60 3.52
CA PRO A 58 -1.37 12.06 4.89
C PRO A 58 -0.56 11.23 5.87
N LYS A 59 -0.21 11.84 7.00
CA LYS A 59 0.46 11.18 8.12
C LYS A 59 -0.38 10.00 8.64
N GLY A 60 0.30 9.04 9.27
CA GLY A 60 -0.36 7.88 9.88
C GLY A 60 -0.46 6.67 8.95
N LEU A 61 0.45 6.54 7.98
CA LEU A 61 0.59 5.31 7.19
C LEU A 61 0.83 4.13 8.15
N PRO A 62 0.01 3.06 8.10
CA PRO A 62 0.16 1.91 8.99
C PRO A 62 1.50 1.19 8.81
N THR A 63 2.01 0.60 9.89
CA THR A 63 3.35 -0.02 9.93
C THR A 63 3.47 -1.29 9.07
N ASN A 64 2.36 -1.94 8.77
CA ASN A 64 2.28 -3.09 7.88
C ASN A 64 2.08 -2.69 6.41
N VAL A 65 2.29 -1.41 6.05
CA VAL A 65 2.19 -0.91 4.67
C VAL A 65 3.54 -0.40 4.19
N ILE A 66 3.97 -0.85 3.01
CA ILE A 66 5.06 -0.26 2.24
C ILE A 66 4.49 0.34 0.97
N THR A 67 4.94 1.55 0.63
CA THR A 67 4.56 2.24 -0.59
C THR A 67 5.69 2.26 -1.60
N VAL A 68 5.36 2.08 -2.88
CA VAL A 68 6.34 2.14 -3.97
C VAL A 68 5.81 2.99 -5.12
N PRO A 69 6.66 3.81 -5.79
CA PRO A 69 6.23 4.59 -6.95
C PRO A 69 5.87 3.69 -8.13
N TRP A 70 6.58 2.58 -8.29
CA TRP A 70 6.39 1.65 -9.38
C TRP A 70 6.94 0.26 -9.02
N VAL A 71 6.29 -0.78 -9.55
CA VAL A 71 6.73 -2.18 -9.50
C VAL A 71 6.20 -2.92 -10.73
N GLN A 72 6.90 -3.95 -11.21
CA GLN A 72 6.39 -4.81 -12.27
C GLN A 72 5.21 -5.64 -11.75
N GLN A 73 3.98 -5.24 -12.08
CA GLN A 73 2.76 -5.88 -11.55
C GLN A 73 2.72 -7.40 -11.78
N PHE A 74 3.10 -7.88 -12.98
CA PHE A 74 3.16 -9.32 -13.28
C PHE A 74 4.23 -10.10 -12.51
N ARG A 75 5.16 -9.41 -11.82
CA ARG A 75 6.14 -10.06 -10.94
C ARG A 75 5.65 -10.15 -9.50
N VAL A 76 4.62 -9.38 -9.16
CA VAL A 76 4.02 -9.34 -7.81
C VAL A 76 2.85 -10.31 -7.71
N LEU A 77 2.05 -10.43 -8.78
CA LEU A 77 0.97 -11.41 -8.93
C LEU A 77 1.53 -12.81 -9.26
#